data_AF-A0A7C3N213-F1
#
_entry.id   AF-A0A7C3N213-F1
#
_cell.length_a   1.000
_cell.length_b   1.000
_cell.length_c   1.000
_cell.angle_alpha   90.00
_cell.angle_beta   90.00
_cell.angle_gamma   90.00
#
_symmetry.space_group_name_H-M   'P 1'
#
loop_
_entity.id
_entity.type
_entity.pdbx_description
1 polymer ?
#
loop_
_entity_poly.entity_id
_entity_poly.type
_entity_poly.pdbx_seq_one_letter_code
_entity_poly.pdbx_strand_id
1 'polypeptide(L)'
;MVRKIVVFFLISWSIGWAQEKAVEIKALQVEPFEVSPGATVLISCRVTHQEGPVWIERVAATVEFAGWVTEYPRLYDDGTHGDLVSGDGVYSLLVRAAEIPGEEKITFTVVDRERREFRSNPISLTIR
;
A
#
# COMPACT_ATOMS: atom_id res chain seq x y z
N MET A 1 4.36 -20.92 -63.22
CA MET A 1 4.49 -19.75 -62.34
C MET A 1 3.33 -19.81 -61.35
N VAL A 2 3.55 -20.46 -60.20
CA VAL A 2 2.50 -20.82 -59.24
C VAL A 2 2.45 -19.75 -58.15
N ARG A 3 1.32 -19.06 -58.02
CA ARG A 3 1.11 -17.97 -57.06
C ARG A 3 0.80 -18.58 -55.69
N LYS A 4 1.74 -18.48 -54.76
CA LYS A 4 1.58 -18.93 -53.36
C LYS A 4 0.45 -18.12 -52.71
N ILE A 5 -0.61 -18.80 -52.29
CA ILE A 5 -1.63 -18.25 -51.40
C ILE A 5 -1.04 -18.31 -49.99
N VAL A 6 -0.67 -17.15 -49.44
CA VAL A 6 -0.32 -17.02 -48.02
C VAL A 6 -1.63 -16.73 -47.29
N VAL A 7 -2.14 -17.72 -46.57
CA VAL A 7 -3.25 -17.54 -45.62
C VAL A 7 -2.67 -16.89 -44.37
N PHE A 8 -2.98 -15.62 -44.15
CA PHE A 8 -2.71 -14.94 -42.89
C PHE A 8 -3.80 -15.35 -41.88
N PHE A 9 -3.46 -16.22 -40.95
CA PHE A 9 -4.25 -16.43 -39.74
C PHE A 9 -4.10 -15.19 -38.84
N LEU A 10 -5.05 -14.26 -38.94
CA LEU A 10 -5.23 -13.22 -37.92
C LEU A 10 -5.90 -13.87 -36.71
N ILE A 11 -5.09 -14.41 -35.80
CA ILE A 11 -5.58 -14.71 -34.45
C ILE A 11 -5.68 -13.37 -33.72
N SER A 12 -6.83 -12.73 -33.89
CA SER A 12 -7.30 -11.63 -33.07
C SER A 12 -7.57 -12.14 -31.66
N TRP A 13 -6.60 -12.00 -30.75
CA TRP A 13 -6.87 -12.07 -29.31
C TRP A 13 -6.99 -10.65 -28.76
N SER A 14 -8.10 -10.00 -29.09
CA SER A 14 -8.66 -8.94 -28.27
C SER A 14 -9.43 -9.59 -27.12
N ILE A 15 -8.70 -10.14 -26.14
CA ILE A 15 -9.29 -10.40 -24.83
C ILE A 15 -9.23 -9.06 -24.10
N GLY A 16 -10.40 -8.44 -23.97
CA GLY A 16 -10.57 -7.16 -23.30
C GLY A 16 -9.91 -7.21 -21.94
N TRP A 17 -9.01 -6.26 -21.70
CA TRP A 17 -8.51 -5.97 -20.38
C TRP A 17 -9.73 -5.54 -19.56
N ALA A 18 -10.23 -6.39 -18.68
CA ALA A 18 -10.94 -5.87 -17.53
C ALA A 18 -9.90 -4.99 -16.84
N GLN A 19 -10.11 -3.68 -16.84
CA GLN A 19 -9.35 -2.81 -15.97
C GLN A 19 -9.66 -3.32 -14.56
N GLU A 20 -8.74 -4.07 -13.95
CA GLU A 20 -8.90 -4.52 -12.58
C GLU A 20 -9.30 -3.29 -11.77
N LYS A 21 -10.42 -3.35 -11.04
CA LYS A 21 -10.87 -2.25 -10.19
C LYS A 21 -9.69 -1.85 -9.29
N ALA A 22 -9.01 -0.77 -9.65
CA ALA A 22 -7.65 -0.55 -9.21
C ALA A 22 -7.67 0.27 -7.93
N VAL A 23 -7.32 -0.36 -6.81
CA VAL A 23 -6.76 0.35 -5.66
C VAL A 23 -5.32 0.69 -6.00
N GLU A 24 -4.94 1.96 -5.88
CA GLU A 24 -3.54 2.36 -5.89
C GLU A 24 -3.09 2.72 -4.49
N ILE A 25 -1.93 2.18 -4.09
CA ILE A 25 -1.24 2.54 -2.86
C ILE A 25 0.07 3.20 -3.27
N LYS A 26 0.21 4.50 -3.00
CA LYS A 26 1.34 5.33 -3.44
C LYS A 26 1.87 6.17 -2.28
N ALA A 27 2.97 6.88 -2.51
CA ALA A 27 3.58 7.80 -1.54
C ALA A 27 3.74 7.16 -0.15
N LEU A 28 4.26 5.93 -0.12
CA LEU A 28 4.54 5.21 1.12
C LEU A 28 5.61 5.98 1.89
N GLN A 29 5.38 6.22 3.17
CA GLN A 29 6.28 7.02 3.99
C GLN A 29 6.41 6.42 5.39
N VAL A 30 7.63 6.55 5.92
CA VAL A 30 7.94 6.42 7.35
C VAL A 30 8.80 7.62 7.74
N GLU A 31 8.35 8.42 8.69
CA GLU A 31 9.00 9.67 9.07
C GLU A 31 9.14 9.81 10.60
N PRO A 32 10.36 10.06 11.10
CA PRO A 32 11.64 9.98 10.40
C PRO A 32 11.94 8.55 9.91
N PHE A 33 12.65 8.40 8.79
CA PHE A 33 13.00 7.08 8.24
C PHE A 33 14.17 6.40 8.97
N GLU A 34 14.78 7.12 9.91
CA GLU A 34 15.85 6.65 10.76
C GLU A 34 15.70 7.25 12.16
N VAL A 35 15.72 6.40 13.19
CA VAL A 35 15.45 6.81 14.57
C VAL A 35 16.26 6.01 15.59
N SER A 36 16.30 6.49 16.83
CA SER A 36 16.77 5.69 17.96
C SER A 36 15.70 4.67 18.41
N PRO A 37 16.10 3.62 19.14
CA PRO A 37 15.16 2.64 19.68
C PRO A 37 14.01 3.28 20.48
N GLY A 38 12.79 2.74 20.32
CA GLY A 38 11.59 3.19 21.03
C GLY A 38 11.02 4.54 20.57
N ALA A 39 11.60 5.18 19.55
CA ALA A 39 11.11 6.44 19.02
C ALA A 39 9.70 6.32 18.45
N THR A 40 8.95 7.42 18.49
CA THR A 40 7.68 7.55 17.77
C THR A 40 7.94 7.94 16.32
N VAL A 41 7.33 7.21 15.40
CA VAL A 41 7.42 7.42 13.95
C VAL A 41 6.03 7.53 13.34
N LEU A 42 5.89 8.35 12.31
CA LEU A 42 4.69 8.44 11.49
C LEU A 42 4.82 7.48 10.32
N ILE A 43 3.90 6.52 10.19
CA ILE A 43 3.74 5.74 8.96
C ILE A 43 2.53 6.28 8.19
N SER A 44 2.67 6.43 6.88
CA SER A 44 1.56 6.88 6.05
C SER A 44 1.63 6.37 4.61
N CYS A 45 0.48 6.38 3.93
CA CYS A 45 0.39 6.13 2.50
C CYS A 45 -0.79 6.86 1.89
N ARG A 46 -0.67 7.20 0.60
CA ARG A 46 -1.78 7.72 -0.20
C ARG A 46 -2.54 6.57 -0.83
N VAL A 47 -3.85 6.55 -0.63
CA VAL A 47 -4.73 5.51 -1.18
C VAL A 47 -5.76 6.15 -2.11
N THR A 48 -5.86 5.61 -3.32
CA THR A 48 -6.94 5.95 -4.25
C THR A 48 -7.67 4.68 -4.67
N HIS A 49 -8.98 4.80 -4.86
CA HIS A 49 -9.82 3.73 -5.39
C HIS A 49 -10.57 4.30 -6.60
N GLN A 50 -10.63 3.55 -7.70
CA GLN A 50 -11.25 4.01 -8.95
C GLN A 50 -12.71 4.45 -8.78
N GLU A 51 -13.48 3.73 -7.96
CA GLU A 51 -14.88 4.04 -7.62
C GLU A 51 -15.03 5.17 -6.56
N GLY A 52 -13.93 5.79 -6.13
CA GLY A 52 -13.89 6.88 -5.15
C GLY A 52 -13.56 6.43 -3.71
N PRO A 53 -13.24 7.39 -2.82
CA PRO A 53 -12.71 7.11 -1.49
C PRO A 53 -13.67 6.35 -0.59
N VAL A 54 -14.99 6.49 -0.80
CA VAL A 54 -16.01 5.76 -0.04
C VAL A 54 -15.87 4.24 -0.18
N TRP A 55 -15.24 3.75 -1.25
CA TRP A 55 -15.00 2.32 -1.49
C TRP A 55 -13.81 1.74 -0.71
N ILE A 56 -13.02 2.59 -0.07
CA ILE A 56 -11.97 2.16 0.86
C ILE A 56 -12.67 1.78 2.17
N GLU A 57 -12.65 0.49 2.53
CA GLU A 57 -13.23 0.00 3.79
C GLU A 57 -12.25 0.17 4.95
N ARG A 58 -10.97 -0.14 4.69
CA ARG A 58 -9.92 -0.14 5.71
C ARG A 58 -8.55 0.05 5.07
N VAL A 59 -7.69 0.81 5.74
CA VAL A 59 -6.24 0.83 5.50
C VAL A 59 -5.57 0.32 6.76
N ALA A 60 -4.65 -0.63 6.63
CA ALA A 60 -3.92 -1.28 7.72
C ALA A 60 -2.43 -1.33 7.38
N ALA A 61 -1.59 -1.63 8.38
CA ALA A 61 -0.17 -1.87 8.18
C ALA A 61 0.32 -3.08 8.96
N THR A 62 1.35 -3.72 8.44
CA THR A 62 2.10 -4.79 9.10
C THR A 62 3.55 -4.36 9.19
N VAL A 63 4.15 -4.54 10.37
CA VAL A 63 5.57 -4.27 10.61
C VAL A 63 6.27 -5.56 10.95
N GLU A 64 7.28 -5.92 10.15
CA GLU A 64 8.14 -7.07 10.35
C GLU A 64 9.48 -6.63 10.93
N PHE A 65 9.91 -7.26 12.02
CA PHE A 65 11.17 -6.96 12.69
C PHE A 65 11.75 -8.20 13.36
N ALA A 66 12.98 -8.59 13.03
CA ALA A 66 13.67 -9.72 13.64
C ALA A 66 12.85 -11.04 13.69
N GLY A 67 12.00 -11.28 12.69
CA GLY A 67 11.11 -12.46 12.62
C GLY A 67 9.80 -12.32 13.39
N TRP A 68 9.58 -11.20 14.07
CA TRP A 68 8.31 -10.83 14.69
C TRP A 68 7.45 -10.00 13.73
N VAL A 69 6.14 -10.14 13.89
CA VAL A 69 5.14 -9.42 13.10
C VAL A 69 4.25 -8.64 14.07
N THR A 70 4.13 -7.33 13.85
CA THR A 70 3.19 -6.46 14.54
C THR A 70 2.14 -5.97 13.55
N GLU A 71 0.86 -6.09 13.90
CA GLU A 71 -0.25 -5.64 13.06
C GLU A 71 -0.85 -4.34 13.59
N TYR A 72 -1.01 -3.37 12.69
CA TYR A 72 -1.77 -2.15 12.90
C TYR A 72 -3.06 -2.25 12.07
N PRO A 73 -4.19 -2.63 12.68
CA PRO A 73 -5.40 -2.97 11.94
C PRO A 73 -6.08 -1.76 11.27
N ARG A 74 -5.64 -0.53 11.58
CA ARG A 74 -6.21 0.70 11.03
C ARG A 74 -5.19 1.85 10.97
N LEU A 75 -5.16 2.54 9.84
CA LEU A 75 -4.65 3.91 9.67
C LEU A 75 -5.83 4.86 9.40
N TYR A 76 -5.61 6.16 9.55
CA TYR A 76 -6.67 7.17 9.59
C TYR A 76 -6.42 8.33 8.63
N ASP A 77 -7.49 8.85 8.03
CA ASP A 77 -7.56 10.03 7.15
C ASP A 77 -8.65 11.00 7.72
N ASP A 78 -8.55 11.27 9.02
CA ASP A 78 -9.57 11.95 9.83
C ASP A 78 -9.05 13.16 10.63
N GLY A 79 -7.81 13.58 10.38
CA GLY A 79 -7.13 14.66 11.11
C GLY A 79 -6.65 14.25 12.52
N THR A 80 -6.60 12.94 12.81
CA THR A 80 -6.13 12.40 14.09
C THR A 80 -5.08 11.30 13.89
N HIS A 81 -4.52 10.76 14.98
CA HIS A 81 -3.52 9.68 14.95
C HIS A 81 -2.23 9.99 14.16
N GLY A 82 -1.93 11.27 13.91
CA GLY A 82 -0.79 11.71 13.09
C GLY A 82 -1.19 12.13 11.67
N ASP A 83 -2.46 12.00 11.30
CA ASP A 83 -2.98 12.60 10.07
C ASP A 83 -3.09 14.13 10.20
N LEU A 84 -2.53 14.84 9.22
CA LEU A 84 -2.44 16.30 9.20
C LEU A 84 -3.67 16.95 8.57
N VAL A 85 -4.28 16.31 7.56
CA VAL A 85 -5.37 16.89 6.76
C VAL A 85 -6.43 15.84 6.50
N SER A 86 -7.54 15.93 7.23
CA SER A 86 -8.66 15.00 7.06
C SER A 86 -9.25 14.98 5.64
N GLY A 87 -9.49 13.79 5.14
CA GLY A 87 -10.18 13.52 3.88
C GLY A 87 -9.34 13.81 2.63
N ASP A 88 -8.02 13.92 2.78
CA ASP A 88 -7.11 14.20 1.68
C ASP A 88 -6.62 12.93 0.96
N GLY A 89 -7.01 11.75 1.46
CA GLY A 89 -6.64 10.44 0.94
C GLY A 89 -5.28 9.93 1.42
N VAL A 90 -4.65 10.59 2.39
CA VAL A 90 -3.44 10.12 3.08
C VAL A 90 -3.85 9.49 4.40
N TYR A 91 -3.63 8.19 4.50
CA TYR A 91 -3.89 7.44 5.72
C TYR A 91 -2.63 7.38 6.55
N SER A 92 -2.71 7.77 7.82
CA SER A 92 -1.55 7.91 8.71
C SER A 92 -1.77 7.26 10.08
N LEU A 93 -0.66 6.89 10.74
CA LEU A 93 -0.64 6.42 12.12
C LEU A 93 0.72 6.70 12.77
N LEU A 94 0.71 7.25 13.99
CA LEU A 94 1.87 7.28 14.88
C LEU A 94 2.07 5.91 15.53
N VAL A 95 3.25 5.32 15.33
CA VAL A 95 3.64 4.03 15.90
C VAL A 95 4.95 4.14 16.68
N ARG A 96 5.26 3.14 17.48
CA ARG A 96 6.53 3.02 18.21
C ARG A 96 7.45 2.07 17.46
N ALA A 97 8.66 2.53 17.18
CA ALA A 97 9.74 1.69 16.67
C ALA A 97 10.21 0.68 17.73
N ALA A 98 10.82 -0.42 17.31
CA ALA A 98 11.38 -1.42 18.20
C ALA A 98 12.37 -0.83 19.21
N GLU A 99 12.43 -1.47 20.39
CA GLU A 99 13.28 -1.08 21.52
C GLU A 99 14.76 -1.52 21.35
N ILE A 100 15.11 -2.11 20.20
CA ILE A 100 16.47 -2.53 19.88
C ILE A 100 16.85 -2.11 18.44
N PRO A 101 18.14 -1.86 18.15
CA PRO A 101 18.60 -1.51 16.80
C PRO A 101 18.28 -2.59 15.76
N GLY A 102 18.05 -2.16 14.52
CA GLY A 102 17.76 -3.03 13.38
C GLY A 102 16.98 -2.34 12.27
N GLU A 103 16.40 -3.12 11.37
CA GLU A 103 15.55 -2.63 10.28
C GLU A 103 14.13 -3.19 10.44
N GLU A 104 13.14 -2.30 10.49
CA GLU A 104 11.73 -2.66 10.40
C GLU A 104 11.25 -2.56 8.95
N LYS A 105 10.45 -3.53 8.50
CA LYS A 105 9.79 -3.51 7.19
C LYS A 105 8.31 -3.27 7.36
N ILE A 106 7.81 -2.17 6.81
CA ILE A 106 6.41 -1.75 6.91
C ILE A 106 5.72 -2.02 5.58
N THR A 107 4.64 -2.79 5.60
CA THR A 107 3.78 -3.07 4.45
C THR A 107 2.38 -2.55 4.71
N PHE A 108 1.79 -1.82 3.76
CA PHE A 108 0.42 -1.32 3.86
C PHE A 108 -0.55 -2.27 3.15
N THR A 109 -1.72 -2.47 3.75
CA THR A 109 -2.81 -3.26 3.18
C THR A 109 -4.08 -2.41 3.11
N VAL A 110 -4.70 -2.36 1.94
CA VAL A 110 -6.01 -1.74 1.73
C VAL A 110 -7.05 -2.82 1.54
N VAL A 111 -8.17 -2.68 2.21
CA VAL A 111 -9.38 -3.49 2.00
C VAL A 111 -10.45 -2.60 1.40
N ASP A 112 -11.02 -3.01 0.27
CA ASP A 112 -12.16 -2.35 -0.33
C ASP A 112 -13.50 -2.90 0.20
N ARG A 113 -14.62 -2.27 -0.15
CA ARG A 113 -15.97 -2.72 0.26
C ARG A 113 -16.38 -4.12 -0.25
N GLU A 114 -15.66 -4.68 -1.22
CA GLU A 114 -15.86 -6.05 -1.70
C GLU A 114 -15.03 -7.06 -0.90
N ARG A 115 -14.33 -6.58 0.15
CA ARG A 115 -13.40 -7.34 0.99
C ARG A 115 -12.19 -7.90 0.24
N ARG A 116 -11.79 -7.26 -0.85
CA ARG A 116 -10.54 -7.60 -1.53
C ARG A 116 -9.39 -6.90 -0.84
N GLU A 117 -8.26 -7.60 -0.73
CA GLU A 117 -7.03 -7.05 -0.16
C GLU A 117 -6.04 -6.66 -1.24
N PHE A 118 -5.46 -5.48 -1.09
CA PHE A 118 -4.39 -4.95 -1.94
C PHE A 118 -3.22 -4.59 -1.04
N ARG A 119 -2.00 -4.98 -1.41
CA ARG A 119 -0.80 -4.77 -0.59
C ARG A 119 0.24 -3.95 -1.33
N SER A 120 0.95 -3.11 -0.59
CA SER A 120 2.10 -2.37 -1.10
C SER A 120 3.35 -3.24 -1.12
N ASN A 121 4.40 -2.77 -1.79
CA ASN A 121 5.76 -3.20 -1.46
C ASN A 121 6.14 -2.68 -0.06
N PRO A 122 7.05 -3.36 0.66
CA PRO A 122 7.51 -2.87 1.95
C PRO A 122 8.40 -1.63 1.81
N ILE A 123 8.38 -0.76 2.83
CA ILE A 123 9.36 0.30 3.06
C ILE A 123 10.14 0.02 4.35
N SER A 124 11.36 0.54 4.44
CA SER A 124 12.25 0.31 5.59
C SER A 124 12.30 1.49 6.55
N LEU A 125 12.32 1.20 7.85
CA LEU A 125 12.73 2.11 8.91
C LEU A 125 14.02 1.59 9.54
N THR A 126 15.05 2.45 9.63
CA THR A 126 16.31 2.11 10.29
C THR A 126 16.29 2.54 11.75
N ILE A 127 16.66 1.64 12.66
CA ILE A 127 16.76 1.89 14.10
C ILE A 127 18.23 1.76 14.51
N ARG A 128 18.84 2.83 15.03
CA ARG A 128 20.26 2.85 15.43
C ARG A 128 20.58 3.74 16.63
#